data_AF-A0A1R1SS68-F1
#
_entry.id   AF-A0A1R1SS68-F1
#
_cell.length_a   1.000
_cell.length_b   1.000
_cell.length_c   1.000
_cell.angle_alpha   90.00
_cell.angle_beta   90.00
_cell.angle_gamma   90.00
#
_symmetry.space_group_name_H-M   'P 1'
#
loop_
_entity.id
_entity.type
_entity.pdbx_description
1 polymer ?
#
loop_
_entity_poly.entity_id
_entity_poly.type
_entity_poly.pdbx_seq_one_letter_code
_entity_poly.pdbx_strand_id
1 'polypeptide(L)' 'MRALLYDPEAPQGLRLGEAPEPVPRDAQALIEVHATSLNFGELAYREERARPGQVL' A
#
# COMPACT_ATOMS: atom_id res chain seq x y z
N MET A 1 7.98 2.81 8.09
CA MET A 1 7.50 3.93 7.27
C MET A 1 5.98 4.08 7.35
N ARG A 2 5.46 5.31 7.19
CA ARG A 2 4.02 5.56 7.06
C ARG A 2 3.53 5.08 5.70
N ALA A 3 2.43 4.34 5.66
CA ALA A 3 1.89 3.75 4.44
C ALA A 3 0.35 3.79 4.42
N LEU A 4 -0.22 3.68 3.22
CA LEU A 4 -1.62 3.35 3.02
C LEU A 4 -1.74 1.82 2.95
N LEU A 5 -2.56 1.25 3.82
CA LEU A 5 -2.69 -0.20 4.00
C LEU A 5 -4.09 -0.66 3.59
N TYR A 6 -4.16 -1.83 2.95
CA TYR A 6 -5.43 -2.53 2.78
C TYR A 6 -5.94 -3.02 4.15
N ASP A 7 -7.17 -2.63 4.49
CA ASP A 7 -7.85 -3.02 5.72
C ASP A 7 -9.34 -3.27 5.41
N PRO A 8 -9.80 -4.54 5.34
CA PRO A 8 -11.17 -4.86 4.97
C PRO A 8 -12.22 -4.32 5.96
N GLU A 9 -11.83 -4.00 7.19
CA GLU A 9 -12.74 -3.47 8.22
C GLU A 9 -12.85 -1.93 8.17
N ALA A 10 -12.02 -1.26 7.37
CA ALA A 10 -12.09 0.19 7.21
C ALA A 10 -13.20 0.59 6.20
N PRO A 11 -13.86 1.77 6.34
CA PRO A 11 -15.01 2.14 5.51
C PRO A 11 -14.75 2.18 4.00
N GLN A 12 -13.52 2.47 3.57
CA GLN A 12 -13.10 2.44 2.16
C GLN A 12 -12.19 1.25 1.84
N GLY A 13 -12.07 0.30 2.77
CA GLY A 13 -11.12 -0.80 2.75
C GLY A 13 -9.66 -0.36 2.90
N LEU A 14 -9.40 0.89 3.29
CA LEU A 14 -8.07 1.49 3.35
C LEU A 14 -7.87 2.24 4.65
N ARG A 15 -6.66 2.17 5.22
CA ARG A 15 -6.26 3.04 6.33
C ARG A 15 -4.83 3.50 6.21
N LEU A 16 -4.54 4.65 6.83
CA LEU A 16 -3.14 5.01 7.10
C LEU A 16 -2.60 4.18 8.27
N GLY A 17 -1.36 3.76 8.16
CA GLY A 17 -0.69 2.95 9.16
C GLY A 17 0.82 2.94 8.99
N GLU A 18 1.46 1.97 9.64
CA GLU A 18 2.90 1.74 9.54
C GLU A 18 3.18 0.40 8.86
N ALA A 19 4.23 0.39 8.04
CA ALA A 19 4.82 -0.79 7.45
C ALA A 19 6.33 -0.83 7.77
N PRO A 20 6.96 -2.02 7.77
CA PRO A 20 8.41 -2.14 7.89
C PRO A 20 9.13 -1.32 6.83
N GLU A 21 10.33 -0.82 7.16
CA GLU A 21 11.18 -0.18 6.16
C GLU A 21 11.58 -1.19 5.07
N PRO A 22 11.40 -0.87 3.78
CA PRO A 22 11.71 -1.79 2.70
C PRO A 22 13.23 -1.89 2.51
N VAL A 23 13.70 -3.12 2.27
CA VAL A 23 15.10 -3.42 1.96
C VAL A 23 15.19 -3.85 0.49
N PRO A 24 15.84 -3.07 -0.38
CA PRO A 24 15.93 -3.41 -1.81
C PRO A 24 16.87 -4.61 -2.02
N ARG A 25 16.56 -5.43 -3.05
CA ARG A 25 17.47 -6.42 -3.62
C ARG A 25 18.34 -5.79 -4.72
N ASP A 26 19.33 -6.53 -5.21
CA ASP A 26 20.36 -6.06 -6.16
C ASP A 26 19.85 -5.36 -7.44
N ALA A 27 18.59 -5.57 -7.83
CA ALA A 27 17.95 -4.94 -9.00
C ALA A 27 16.74 -4.05 -8.65
N GLN A 28 16.67 -3.55 -7.42
CA GLN A 28 15.59 -2.67 -6.95
C GLN A 28 16.16 -1.35 -6.44
N ALA A 29 15.42 -0.27 -6.67
CA ALA A 29 15.72 1.02 -6.07
C ALA A 29 14.84 1.23 -4.83
N LEU A 30 15.43 1.77 -3.77
CA LEU A 30 14.69 2.35 -2.66
C LEU A 30 14.50 3.85 -2.95
N ILE A 31 13.26 4.32 -2.90
CA ILE A 31 12.92 5.72 -3.15
C ILE A 31 12.23 6.34 -1.94
N GLU A 32 12.42 7.65 -1.77
CA GLU A 32 11.63 8.44 -0.84
C GLU A 32 10.35 8.91 -1.54
N VAL A 33 9.19 8.47 -1.02
CA VAL A 33 7.88 8.79 -1.60
C VAL A 33 7.37 10.11 -1.01
N HIS A 34 7.33 11.17 -1.84
CA HIS A 34 6.74 12.46 -1.45
C HIS A 34 5.24 12.55 -1.72
N ALA A 35 4.73 11.82 -2.72
CA ALA A 35 3.32 11.77 -3.08
C ALA A 35 3.00 10.45 -3.78
N THR A 36 1.74 10.02 -3.65
CA THR A 36 1.17 8.88 -4.39
C THR A 36 -0.25 9.22 -4.83
N SER A 37 -0.69 8.66 -5.95
CA SER A 37 -2.05 8.80 -6.47
C SER A 37 -2.79 7.47 -6.34
N LEU A 38 -4.10 7.53 -6.15
CA LEU A 38 -4.97 6.37 -6.29
C LEU A 38 -5.53 6.32 -7.70
N ASN A 39 -5.31 5.22 -8.41
CA ASN A 39 -6.01 4.93 -9.66
C ASN A 39 -7.25 4.09 -9.37
N PHE A 40 -8.13 4.01 -10.37
CA PHE A 40 -9.35 3.20 -10.28
C PHE A 40 -9.06 1.73 -9.95
N GLY A 41 -7.97 1.17 -10.46
CA GLY A 41 -7.59 -0.24 -10.25
C GLY A 41 -7.31 -0.60 -8.80
N GLU A 42 -6.73 0.33 -8.02
CA GLU A 42 -6.46 0.15 -6.59
C GLU A 42 -7.75 0.10 -5.76
N LEU A 43 -8.85 0.63 -6.29
CA LEU A 43 -10.15 0.61 -5.62
C LEU A 43 -11.03 -0.54 -6.11
N ALA A 44 -11.10 -0.75 -7.42
CA ALA A 44 -12.02 -1.68 -8.06
C ALA A 44 -11.64 -3.15 -7.87
N TYR A 45 -10.35 -3.47 -7.78
CA TYR A 45 -9.86 -4.86 -7.75
C TYR A 45 -9.13 -5.22 -6.44
N ARG A 46 -9.32 -4.44 -5.39
CA ARG A 46 -8.54 -4.56 -4.16
C ARG A 46 -8.77 -5.87 -3.42
N GLU A 47 -10.03 -6.30 -3.28
CA GLU A 47 -10.39 -7.52 -2.55
C GLU A 47 -9.83 -8.79 -3.20
N GLU A 48 -9.67 -8.78 -4.53
CA GLU A 48 -9.10 -9.89 -5.28
C GLU A 48 -7.57 -9.94 -5.22
N ARG A 49 -6.91 -8.77 -5.07
CA ARG A 49 -5.47 -8.61 -5.29
C ARG A 49 -4.66 -8.34 -4.03
N ALA A 50 -5.29 -7.80 -2.99
CA ALA A 50 -4.62 -7.34 -1.79
C ALA A 50 -4.88 -8.25 -0.59
N ARG A 51 -3.88 -8.42 0.26
CA ARG A 51 -3.99 -9.10 1.56
C ARG A 51 -4.09 -8.06 2.68
N PRO A 52 -4.86 -8.29 3.76
CA PRO A 52 -4.93 -7.34 4.86
C PRO A 52 -3.53 -6.95 5.36
N GLY A 53 -3.29 -5.64 5.52
CA GLY A 53 -1.99 -5.06 5.89
C GLY A 53 -1.02 -4.84 4.73
N GLN A 54 -1.38 -5.16 3.48
CA GLN A 54 -0.54 -4.89 2.32
C GLN A 54 -0.48 -3.39 2.01
N VAL A 55 0.71 -2.89 1.67
CA VAL A 55 0.94 -1.52 1.21
C VAL A 55 0.38 -1.34 -0.22
N LEU A 56 -0.31 -0.22 -0.44
CA LEU A 56 -0.84 0.21 -1.73
C LEU A 56 -0.01 1.34 -2.34
#